data_AF-A7TC95-F1
#
_entry.id   AF-A7TC95-F1
#
_cell.length_a   1.000
_cell.length_b   1.000
_cell.length_c   1.000
_cell.angle_alpha   90.00
_cell.angle_beta   90.00
_cell.angle_gamma   90.00
#
_symmetry.space_group_name_H-M   'P 1'
#
loop_
_entity.id
_entity.type
_entity.pdbx_description
1 polymer ?
#
loop_
_entity_poly.entity_id
_entity_poly.type
_entity_poly.pdbx_seq_one_letter_code
_entity_poly.pdbx_strand_id
1 'polypeptide(L)'
;MTLIPLTLCEYNATWKSLDARPLPAWYDQAKFGIFVHWGVFSVPGFGSEWFWYFWKGLHRPEYVEFMKKNYRPGFSYPDFGPMFKAEFYDPEQWADLFAKSGAR
;
A
#
# COMPACT_ATOMS: atom_id res chain seq x y z
N MET A 1 4.17 10.14 -37.22
CA MET A 1 4.82 9.98 -35.91
C MET A 1 4.75 11.33 -35.22
N THR A 2 3.70 11.57 -34.44
CA THR A 2 3.38 12.89 -33.89
C THR A 2 4.07 13.03 -32.53
N LEU A 3 5.02 13.94 -32.42
CA LEU A 3 5.71 14.26 -31.18
C LEU A 3 4.70 14.82 -30.17
N ILE A 4 4.53 14.14 -29.04
CA ILE A 4 3.83 14.69 -27.86
C ILE A 4 4.74 15.81 -27.33
N PRO A 5 4.28 17.08 -27.26
CA PRO A 5 5.07 18.12 -26.64
C PRO A 5 5.17 17.77 -25.15
N LEU A 6 6.39 17.52 -24.66
CA LEU A 6 6.68 17.57 -23.23
C LEU A 6 6.38 19.00 -22.78
N THR A 7 5.22 19.24 -22.18
CA THR A 7 4.92 20.51 -21.55
C THR A 7 5.86 20.69 -20.37
N LEU A 8 6.93 21.45 -20.58
CA LEU A 8 7.71 22.11 -19.53
C LEU A 8 6.81 23.14 -18.84
N CYS A 9 5.84 22.66 -18.04
CA CYS A 9 5.06 23.52 -17.18
C CYS A 9 5.76 23.57 -15.81
N GLU A 10 6.35 24.71 -15.49
CA GLU A 10 6.97 24.96 -14.20
C GLU A 10 5.87 25.33 -13.18
N TYR A 11 5.73 24.52 -12.12
CA TYR A 11 4.74 24.74 -11.07
C TYR A 11 5.37 25.51 -9.89
N ASN A 12 4.66 26.51 -9.39
CA ASN A 12 5.01 27.21 -8.16
C ASN A 12 4.26 26.62 -6.96
N ALA A 13 4.80 26.79 -5.75
CA ALA A 13 4.19 26.34 -4.48
C ALA A 13 3.00 27.21 -4.04
N THR A 14 2.07 27.50 -4.96
CA THR A 14 0.83 28.23 -4.70
C THR A 14 -0.36 27.44 -5.25
N TRP A 15 -1.51 27.51 -4.56
CA TRP A 15 -2.72 26.78 -4.98
C TRP A 15 -3.11 27.05 -6.43
N LYS A 16 -3.11 28.32 -6.84
CA LYS A 16 -3.41 28.73 -8.22
C LYS A 16 -2.53 28.01 -9.26
N SER A 17 -1.25 27.81 -8.97
CA SER A 17 -0.33 27.13 -9.88
C SER A 17 -0.55 25.61 -9.87
N LEU A 18 -0.80 25.03 -8.69
CA LEU A 18 -0.97 23.59 -8.50
C LEU A 18 -2.32 23.08 -9.02
N ASP A 19 -3.38 23.88 -8.92
CA ASP A 19 -4.72 23.54 -9.38
C ASP A 19 -4.88 23.69 -10.90
N ALA A 20 -3.95 24.41 -11.56
CA ALA A 20 -3.89 24.50 -13.02
C ALA A 20 -3.41 23.20 -13.69
N ARG A 21 -3.03 22.18 -12.91
CA ARG A 21 -2.58 20.87 -13.42
C ARG A 21 -3.73 20.13 -14.11
N PRO A 22 -3.64 19.85 -15.42
CA PRO A 22 -4.67 19.05 -16.07
C PRO A 22 -4.60 17.60 -15.56
N LEU A 23 -5.76 16.95 -15.50
CA LEU A 23 -5.80 15.50 -15.31
C LEU A 23 -5.14 14.82 -16.53
N PRO A 24 -4.07 14.02 -16.36
CA PRO A 24 -3.42 13.40 -17.48
C PRO A 24 -4.37 12.39 -18.15
N ALA A 25 -4.38 12.39 -19.49
CA ALA A 25 -5.31 11.59 -20.28
C ALA A 25 -5.23 10.08 -19.97
N TRP A 26 -4.04 9.55 -19.67
CA TRP A 26 -3.87 8.14 -19.34
C TRP A 26 -4.64 7.75 -18.06
N TYR A 27 -4.68 8.62 -17.06
CA TYR A 27 -5.36 8.35 -15.79
C TYR A 27 -6.87 8.41 -15.98
N ASP A 28 -7.35 9.42 -16.72
CA ASP A 28 -8.76 9.49 -17.06
C ASP A 28 -9.18 8.27 -17.89
N GLN A 29 -8.37 7.81 -18.85
CA GLN A 29 -8.69 6.66 -19.69
C GLN A 29 -8.61 5.30 -18.98
N ALA A 30 -7.81 5.18 -17.92
CA ALA A 30 -7.58 3.91 -17.23
C ALA A 30 -8.84 3.35 -16.55
N LYS A 31 -9.63 4.22 -15.91
CA LYS A 31 -10.92 3.95 -15.21
C LYS A 31 -10.90 2.94 -14.05
N PHE A 32 -9.96 1.99 -14.03
CA PHE A 32 -9.86 0.95 -13.01
C PHE A 32 -8.39 0.61 -12.73
N GLY A 33 -8.03 0.56 -11.45
CA GLY A 33 -6.69 0.24 -10.97
C GLY A 33 -6.75 -0.61 -9.71
N ILE A 34 -5.65 -1.28 -9.39
CA ILE A 34 -5.50 -2.11 -8.19
C ILE A 34 -4.52 -1.43 -7.23
N PHE A 35 -4.92 -1.37 -5.96
CA PHE A 35 -4.05 -0.92 -4.88
C PHE A 35 -3.91 -2.03 -3.84
N VAL A 36 -2.69 -2.26 -3.36
CA VAL A 36 -2.39 -3.36 -2.45
C VAL A 36 -1.89 -2.82 -1.11
N HIS A 37 -2.59 -3.20 -0.03
CA HIS A 37 -2.10 -3.00 1.34
C HIS A 37 -1.29 -4.22 1.76
N TRP A 38 0.02 -4.12 1.62
CA TRP A 38 0.93 -5.20 1.99
C TRP A 38 2.18 -4.64 2.67
N GLY A 39 2.51 -5.19 3.83
CA GLY A 39 3.65 -4.74 4.63
C GLY A 39 3.79 -5.53 5.92
N VAL A 40 4.52 -4.98 6.90
CA VAL A 40 4.81 -5.66 8.17
C VAL A 40 3.53 -6.08 8.93
N PHE A 41 2.45 -5.30 8.83
CA PHE A 41 1.15 -5.65 9.42
C PHE A 41 0.54 -6.94 8.83
N SER A 42 0.96 -7.36 7.64
CA SER A 42 0.49 -8.60 7.01
C SER A 42 1.14 -9.84 7.63
N VAL A 43 2.27 -9.71 8.33
CA VAL A 43 2.97 -10.84 8.99
C VAL A 43 2.10 -11.57 10.00
N PRO A 44 1.43 -10.91 10.97
CA PRO A 44 0.52 -11.59 11.88
C PRO A 44 -0.73 -12.15 11.21
N GLY A 45 -1.09 -11.68 10.00
CA GLY A 45 -2.24 -12.19 9.24
C GLY A 45 -3.58 -12.10 9.97
N PHE A 46 -3.75 -11.10 10.86
CA PHE A 46 -4.90 -11.00 11.76
C PHE A 46 -5.52 -9.60 11.71
N GLY A 47 -6.83 -9.52 11.55
CA GLY A 47 -7.56 -8.25 11.56
C GLY A 47 -7.30 -7.41 10.32
N SER A 48 -6.64 -6.24 10.48
CA SER A 48 -6.40 -5.27 9.40
C SER A 48 -5.00 -4.64 9.48
N GLU A 49 -4.68 -3.77 8.52
CA GLU A 49 -3.44 -2.98 8.48
C GLU A 49 -3.23 -2.08 9.71
N TRP A 50 -4.30 -1.82 10.47
CA TRP A 50 -4.28 -1.11 11.75
C TRP A 50 -3.84 -1.96 12.94
N PHE A 51 -3.34 -3.18 12.70
CA PHE A 51 -2.95 -4.14 13.74
C PHE A 51 -2.20 -3.51 14.91
N TRP A 52 -1.17 -2.71 14.62
CA TRP A 52 -0.39 -2.03 15.65
C TRP A 52 -1.25 -1.10 16.52
N TYR A 53 -2.11 -0.29 15.90
CA TYR A 53 -2.95 0.66 16.62
C TYR A 53 -4.01 -0.05 17.45
N PHE A 54 -4.60 -1.13 16.94
CA PHE A 54 -5.58 -1.91 17.72
C PHE A 54 -4.94 -2.68 18.87
N TRP A 55 -3.71 -3.15 18.70
CA TRP A 55 -2.97 -3.82 19.76
C TRP A 55 -2.39 -2.85 20.80
N LYS A 56 -1.68 -1.80 20.36
CA LYS A 56 -0.87 -0.91 21.23
C LYS A 56 -1.50 0.45 21.50
N GLY A 57 -2.40 0.93 20.63
CA GLY A 57 -3.14 2.17 20.84
C GLY A 57 -4.41 1.92 21.63
N LEU A 58 -5.37 1.22 21.03
CA LEU A 58 -6.68 0.96 21.62
C LEU A 58 -6.73 -0.24 22.59
N HIS A 59 -5.71 -1.09 22.60
CA HIS A 59 -5.64 -2.28 23.46
C HIS A 59 -6.88 -3.18 23.34
N ARG A 60 -7.35 -3.39 22.11
CA ARG A 60 -8.53 -4.21 21.85
C ARG A 60 -8.29 -5.66 22.33
N PRO A 61 -9.19 -6.25 23.15
CA PRO A 61 -8.96 -7.54 23.77
C PRO A 61 -8.56 -8.64 22.77
N GLU A 62 -9.22 -8.70 21.61
CA GLU A 62 -8.95 -9.71 20.59
C GLU A 62 -7.54 -9.65 20.01
N TYR A 63 -6.95 -8.46 19.88
CA TYR A 63 -5.57 -8.27 19.40
C TYR A 63 -4.56 -8.59 20.50
N VAL A 64 -4.85 -8.19 21.73
CA VAL A 64 -4.00 -8.48 22.89
C VAL A 64 -3.93 -9.98 23.15
N GLU A 65 -5.07 -10.68 23.15
CA GLU A 65 -5.12 -12.13 23.35
C GLU A 65 -4.52 -12.90 22.17
N PHE A 66 -4.72 -12.44 20.93
CA PHE A 66 -4.01 -13.00 19.77
C PHE A 66 -2.49 -12.92 19.95
N MET A 67 -1.96 -11.77 20.40
CA MET A 67 -0.52 -11.63 20.61
C MET A 67 0.00 -12.51 21.74
N LYS A 68 -0.72 -12.60 22.87
CA LYS A 68 -0.36 -13.47 24.00
C LYS A 68 -0.33 -14.94 23.63
N LYS A 69 -1.25 -15.38 22.76
CA LYS A 69 -1.38 -16.79 22.37
C LYS A 69 -0.33 -17.21 21.35
N ASN A 70 0.06 -16.32 20.43
CA ASN A 70 0.84 -16.70 19.25
C ASN A 70 2.30 -16.23 19.29
N TYR A 71 2.66 -15.28 20.16
CA TYR A 71 4.01 -14.71 20.23
C TYR A 71 4.56 -14.74 21.65
N ARG A 72 5.89 -14.83 21.76
CA ARG A 72 6.59 -14.90 23.04
C ARG A 72 6.30 -13.66 23.91
N PRO A 73 6.33 -13.78 25.24
CA PRO A 73 6.28 -12.61 26.13
C PRO A 73 7.35 -11.57 25.77
N GLY A 74 6.98 -10.29 25.82
CA GLY A 74 7.87 -9.18 25.46
C GLY A 74 8.03 -8.91 23.96
N PHE A 75 7.34 -9.66 23.09
CA PHE A 75 7.31 -9.37 21.65
C PHE A 75 6.76 -7.97 21.38
N SER A 76 7.41 -7.25 20.48
CA SER A 76 7.09 -5.89 20.06
C SER A 76 6.74 -5.86 18.57
N TYR A 77 6.02 -4.84 18.13
CA TYR A 77 5.63 -4.75 16.71
C TYR A 77 6.83 -4.66 15.74
N PRO A 78 7.93 -3.95 16.05
CA PRO A 78 9.15 -3.99 15.22
C PRO A 78 9.76 -5.40 15.05
N ASP A 79 9.52 -6.33 15.98
CA ASP A 79 10.01 -7.71 15.85
C ASP A 79 9.39 -8.46 14.66
N PHE A 80 8.28 -7.96 14.09
CA PHE A 80 7.73 -8.46 12.83
C PHE A 80 8.56 -8.06 11.60
N GLY A 81 9.38 -7.01 11.69
CA GLY A 81 10.16 -6.49 10.55
C GLY A 81 11.04 -7.56 9.88
N PRO A 82 11.91 -8.26 10.64
CA PRO A 82 12.72 -9.37 10.09
C PRO A 82 11.89 -10.59 9.62
N MET A 83 10.63 -10.70 10.04
CA MET A 83 9.73 -11.79 9.63
C MET A 83 9.01 -11.48 8.32
N PHE A 84 8.94 -10.21 7.90
CA PHE A 84 8.38 -9.81 6.62
C PHE A 84 9.36 -10.09 5.48
N LYS A 85 9.50 -11.38 5.14
CA LYS A 85 10.50 -11.85 4.18
C LYS A 85 10.04 -11.90 2.73
N ALA A 86 8.71 -11.91 2.51
CA ALA A 86 8.12 -12.06 1.18
C ALA A 86 8.63 -13.32 0.43
N GLU A 87 8.78 -14.46 1.12
CA GLU A 87 9.47 -15.66 0.60
C GLU A 87 8.89 -16.23 -0.71
N PHE A 88 7.62 -15.98 -0.98
CA PHE A 88 6.91 -16.43 -2.20
C PHE A 88 6.45 -15.28 -3.09
N TYR A 89 6.99 -14.08 -2.92
CA TYR A 89 6.62 -12.93 -3.74
C TYR A 89 7.22 -13.04 -5.13
N ASP A 90 6.35 -13.12 -6.13
CA ASP A 90 6.69 -13.04 -7.54
C ASP A 90 6.00 -11.81 -8.15
N PRO A 91 6.75 -10.73 -8.45
CA PRO A 91 6.19 -9.51 -9.01
C PRO A 91 5.63 -9.70 -10.43
N GLU A 92 6.18 -10.62 -11.22
CA GLU A 92 5.73 -10.88 -12.59
C GLU A 92 4.38 -11.61 -12.58
N GLN A 93 4.22 -12.58 -11.67
CA GLN A 93 2.94 -13.25 -11.47
C GLN A 93 1.85 -12.24 -11.05
N TRP A 94 2.18 -11.29 -10.18
CA TRP A 94 1.25 -10.24 -9.76
C TRP A 94 0.90 -9.30 -10.92
N ALA A 95 1.90 -8.82 -11.66
CA ALA A 95 1.67 -7.94 -12.80
C ALA A 95 0.79 -8.60 -13.87
N ASP A 96 1.06 -9.87 -14.21
CA ASP A 96 0.26 -10.65 -15.15
C ASP A 96 -1.19 -10.82 -14.65
N LEU A 97 -1.38 -11.12 -13.36
CA LEU A 97 -2.71 -11.22 -12.77
C LEU A 97 -3.46 -9.87 -12.81
N PHE A 98 -2.79 -8.76 -12.50
CA PHE A 98 -3.39 -7.43 -12.53
C PHE A 98 -3.78 -7.03 -13.96
N ALA A 99 -2.92 -7.28 -14.94
CA ALA A 99 -3.24 -7.06 -16.35
C ALA A 99 -4.44 -7.90 -16.79
N LYS A 100 -4.50 -9.18 -16.38
CA LYS A 100 -5.64 -10.07 -16.67
C LYS A 100 -6.96 -9.63 -16.03
N SER A 101 -6.91 -8.89 -14.92
CA SER A 101 -8.11 -8.30 -14.31
C SER A 101 -8.66 -7.09 -15.09
N GLY A 102 -7.88 -6.54 -16.03
CA GLY A 102 -8.23 -5.36 -16.80
C GLY A 102 -7.82 -4.02 -16.16
N ALA A 103 -7.07 -4.05 -15.05
CA ALA A 103 -6.50 -2.86 -14.43
C ALA A 103 -5.48 -2.17 -15.36
N ARG A 104 -5.39 -0.83 -15.26
CA ARG A 104 -4.50 0.01 -16.08
C ARG A 104 -3.80 1.09 -15.28
#